data_AF-A0A3D5K6C0-F1
#
_entry.id   AF-A0A3D5K6C0-F1
#
_cell.length_a   1.000
_cell.length_b   1.000
_cell.length_c   1.000
_cell.angle_alpha   90.00
_cell.angle_beta   90.00
_cell.angle_gamma   90.00
#
_symmetry.space_group_name_H-M   'P 1'
#
loop_
_entity.id
_entity.type
_entity.pdbx_description
1 polymer ?
#
loop_
_entity_poly.entity_id
_entity_poly.type
_entity_poly.pdbx_seq_one_letter_code
_entity_poly.pdbx_strand_id
1 'polypeptide(L)'
;MFIRKLASTDAFVAVDLADAPGHGVARCAPKILQGGAKDLARTTTYALAVLERRETGISAGINATPNDRDIAVAAFTDEVAGWDADYRLTAAKGVEAGSLGAIEQANDAALLAAGVVAAGLTACPDAGTAVIDGSPSPELVAELANRGLTVVEADQPLTTEADLLFVGFKVGAIDHGAADRLRVRAVVPTGPLPLTTRAIAHCRRNGVLALPDFVTTAGPLIGNAGSARDAISGIISSVIGHTDCPVLGACERA
;
A
#
# COMPACT_ATOMS: atom_id res chain seq x y z
N MET A 1 8.77 3.87 -17.50
CA MET A 1 7.84 4.80 -16.83
C MET A 1 7.57 6.03 -17.69
N PHE A 2 6.30 6.36 -17.89
CA PHE A 2 5.85 7.57 -18.56
C PHE A 2 4.60 8.17 -17.87
N ILE A 3 4.23 9.39 -18.27
CA ILE A 3 2.99 10.04 -17.84
C ILE A 3 2.07 10.18 -19.06
N ARG A 4 0.86 9.64 -18.97
CA ARG A 4 -0.21 9.87 -19.94
C ARG A 4 -1.14 10.96 -19.41
N LYS A 5 -1.09 12.15 -20.01
CA LYS A 5 -1.99 13.25 -19.66
C LYS A 5 -3.34 13.06 -20.33
N LEU A 6 -4.39 13.49 -19.65
CA LEU A 6 -5.74 13.52 -20.22
C LEU A 6 -5.95 14.82 -21.02
N ALA A 7 -6.86 14.77 -21.98
CA ALA A 7 -7.29 15.93 -22.77
C ALA A 7 -8.60 16.54 -22.24
N SER A 8 -9.47 15.72 -21.65
CA SER A 8 -10.81 16.09 -21.18
C SER A 8 -10.82 16.87 -19.86
N THR A 9 -9.79 16.70 -19.03
CA THR A 9 -9.70 17.26 -17.69
C THR A 9 -8.23 17.40 -17.27
N ASP A 10 -7.94 18.25 -16.26
CA ASP A 10 -6.60 18.37 -15.69
C ASP A 10 -6.28 17.13 -14.86
N ALA A 11 -5.90 16.05 -15.55
CA ALA A 11 -5.54 14.79 -14.94
C ALA A 11 -4.42 14.09 -15.71
N PHE A 12 -3.85 13.08 -15.06
CA PHE A 12 -2.85 12.23 -15.66
C PHE A 12 -2.86 10.83 -15.05
N VAL A 13 -2.32 9.86 -15.79
CA VAL A 13 -1.99 8.51 -15.30
C VAL A 13 -0.48 8.32 -15.41
N ALA A 14 0.16 8.07 -14.27
CA ALA A 14 1.53 7.57 -14.23
C ALA A 14 1.52 6.07 -14.51
N VAL A 15 2.36 5.63 -15.43
CA VAL A 15 2.45 4.23 -15.87
C VAL A 15 3.91 3.80 -15.74
N ASP A 16 4.18 2.74 -14.98
CA ASP A 16 5.55 2.34 -14.68
C ASP A 16 6.21 1.56 -15.83
N LEU A 17 5.53 0.55 -16.37
CA LEU A 17 5.95 -0.23 -17.54
C LEU A 17 4.94 -0.09 -18.69
N ALA A 18 5.44 0.03 -19.93
CA ALA A 18 4.58 0.15 -21.10
C ALA A 18 4.05 -1.23 -21.55
N ASP A 19 3.02 -1.20 -22.39
CA ASP A 19 2.51 -2.37 -23.14
C ASP A 19 2.03 -3.55 -22.25
N ALA A 20 1.43 -3.23 -21.10
CA ALA A 20 0.83 -4.21 -20.20
C ALA A 20 -0.46 -3.67 -19.55
N PRO A 21 -1.41 -4.54 -19.15
CA PRO A 21 -2.57 -4.16 -18.33
C PRO A 21 -2.10 -3.52 -17.01
N GLY A 22 -2.91 -2.59 -16.49
CA GLY A 22 -2.50 -1.73 -15.39
C GLY A 22 -3.39 -1.83 -14.16
N HIS A 23 -2.80 -1.99 -12.97
CA HIS A 23 -3.50 -1.88 -11.68
C HIS A 23 -3.00 -0.70 -10.87
N GLY A 24 -3.89 -0.04 -10.14
CA GLY A 24 -3.45 1.02 -9.23
C GLY A 24 -4.58 1.84 -8.62
N VAL A 25 -4.28 3.10 -8.30
CA VAL A 25 -5.20 3.98 -7.58
C VAL A 25 -5.49 5.26 -8.33
N ALA A 26 -6.71 5.79 -8.18
CA ALA A 26 -7.06 7.15 -8.60
C ALA A 26 -7.28 8.04 -7.38
N ARG A 27 -6.66 9.22 -7.40
CA ARG A 27 -6.82 10.24 -6.35
C ARG A 27 -7.28 11.55 -6.98
N CYS A 28 -8.06 12.33 -6.24
CA CYS A 28 -8.46 13.67 -6.64
C CYS A 28 -8.17 14.69 -5.54
N ALA A 29 -7.50 15.78 -5.91
CA ALA A 29 -7.20 16.90 -5.01
C ALA A 29 -6.98 18.16 -5.83
N PRO A 30 -6.95 19.38 -5.24
CA PRO A 30 -6.67 20.60 -6.00
C PRO A 30 -5.32 20.58 -6.73
N LYS A 31 -4.36 19.79 -6.23
CA LYS A 31 -3.07 19.57 -6.89
C LYS A 31 -2.47 18.22 -6.48
N ILE A 32 -2.23 17.37 -7.46
CA ILE A 32 -1.51 16.10 -7.32
C ILE A 32 -0.24 16.18 -8.15
N LEU A 33 0.89 15.87 -7.52
CA LEU A 33 2.19 15.89 -8.17
C LEU A 33 2.47 14.55 -8.86
N GLN A 34 2.97 14.60 -10.09
CA GLN A 34 3.36 13.42 -10.85
C GLN A 34 4.43 12.59 -10.15
N GLY A 35 5.34 13.21 -9.39
CA GLY A 35 6.39 12.50 -8.65
C GLY A 35 5.83 11.44 -7.71
N GLY A 36 4.91 11.83 -6.82
CA GLY A 36 4.29 10.87 -5.91
C GLY A 36 3.43 9.82 -6.61
N ALA A 37 2.82 10.15 -7.75
CA ALA A 37 2.09 9.16 -8.55
C ALA A 37 3.02 8.13 -9.21
N LYS A 38 4.22 8.55 -9.66
CA LYS A 38 5.25 7.64 -10.19
C LYS A 38 5.72 6.66 -9.13
N ASP A 39 5.94 7.13 -7.91
CA ASP A 39 6.37 6.28 -6.80
C ASP A 39 5.29 5.23 -6.47
N LEU A 40 4.01 5.65 -6.42
CA LEU A 40 2.90 4.72 -6.21
C LEU A 40 2.74 3.68 -7.34
N ALA A 41 2.84 4.12 -8.60
CA ALA A 41 2.80 3.21 -9.74
C ALA A 41 3.91 2.16 -9.63
N ARG A 42 5.13 2.56 -9.25
CA ARG A 42 6.23 1.63 -9.05
C ARG A 42 5.97 0.65 -7.90
N THR A 43 5.49 1.12 -6.76
CA THR A 43 5.12 0.23 -5.64
C THR A 43 4.12 -0.84 -6.09
N THR A 44 3.10 -0.47 -6.88
CA THR A 44 2.14 -1.45 -7.42
C THR A 44 2.78 -2.40 -8.43
N THR A 45 3.71 -1.96 -9.28
CA THR A 45 4.46 -2.87 -10.16
C THR A 45 5.22 -3.92 -9.36
N TYR A 46 5.91 -3.53 -8.29
CA TYR A 46 6.62 -4.48 -7.41
C TYR A 46 5.64 -5.46 -6.75
N ALA A 47 4.46 -5.00 -6.32
CA ALA A 47 3.41 -5.86 -5.76
C ALA A 47 2.92 -6.90 -6.79
N LEU A 48 2.73 -6.50 -8.04
CA LEU A 48 2.33 -7.40 -9.13
C LEU A 48 3.45 -8.40 -9.46
N ALA A 49 4.69 -7.93 -9.48
CA ALA A 49 5.86 -8.75 -9.80
C ALA A 49 6.13 -9.83 -8.76
N VAL A 50 6.03 -9.54 -7.45
CA VAL A 50 6.15 -10.58 -6.41
C VAL A 50 5.03 -11.61 -6.43
N LEU A 51 3.89 -11.26 -7.02
CA LEU A 51 2.76 -12.16 -7.31
C LEU A 51 2.88 -12.84 -8.68
N GLU A 52 4.01 -12.65 -9.38
CA GLU A 52 4.31 -13.25 -10.68
C GLU A 52 3.32 -12.84 -11.80
N ARG A 53 2.70 -11.66 -11.67
CA ARG A 53 1.74 -11.12 -12.64
C ARG A 53 2.45 -10.29 -13.71
N ARG A 54 2.10 -10.53 -14.98
CA ARG A 54 2.65 -9.81 -16.15
C ARG A 54 1.87 -8.54 -16.45
N GLU A 55 1.87 -7.63 -15.48
CA GLU A 55 1.07 -6.40 -15.46
C GLU A 55 1.92 -5.23 -14.94
N THR A 56 1.44 -4.00 -15.12
CA THR A 56 2.12 -2.79 -14.62
C THR A 56 1.35 -2.13 -13.49
N GLY A 57 2.07 -1.49 -12.57
CA GLY A 57 1.46 -0.52 -11.69
C GLY A 57 1.15 0.79 -12.41
N ILE A 58 0.02 1.40 -12.05
CA ILE A 58 -0.41 2.73 -12.50
C ILE A 58 -0.83 3.60 -11.31
N SER A 59 -0.82 4.92 -11.47
CA SER A 59 -1.40 5.83 -10.47
C SER A 59 -1.94 7.08 -11.13
N ALA A 60 -3.21 7.36 -10.92
CA ALA A 60 -3.89 8.51 -11.48
C ALA A 60 -3.98 9.67 -10.49
N GLY A 61 -3.78 10.88 -11.02
CA GLY A 61 -3.99 12.14 -10.31
C GLY A 61 -4.97 13.01 -11.09
N ILE A 62 -6.09 13.35 -10.44
CA ILE A 62 -7.12 14.25 -10.96
C ILE A 62 -7.02 15.57 -10.18
N ASN A 63 -6.70 16.66 -10.88
CA ASN A 63 -6.59 17.99 -10.28
C ASN A 63 -7.94 18.70 -10.39
N ALA A 64 -8.65 18.79 -9.26
CA ALA A 64 -9.92 19.50 -9.20
C ALA A 64 -10.16 20.11 -7.83
N THR A 65 -10.85 21.25 -7.81
CA THR A 65 -11.37 21.82 -6.56
C THR A 65 -12.50 20.93 -6.01
N PRO A 66 -12.88 21.06 -4.72
CA PRO A 66 -14.00 20.30 -4.18
C PRO A 66 -15.32 20.48 -4.96
N ASN A 67 -15.55 21.65 -5.55
CA ASN A 67 -16.78 21.94 -6.29
C ASN A 67 -16.83 21.29 -7.68
N ASP A 68 -15.67 21.01 -8.28
CA ASP A 68 -15.58 20.48 -9.65
C ASP A 68 -15.22 18.99 -9.67
N ARG A 69 -15.10 18.37 -8.50
CA ARG A 69 -14.59 17.00 -8.34
C ARG A 69 -15.37 15.99 -9.15
N ASP A 70 -16.69 15.95 -9.02
CA ASP A 70 -17.52 14.91 -9.64
C ASP A 70 -17.48 15.04 -11.17
N ILE A 71 -17.47 16.27 -11.68
CA ILE A 71 -17.32 16.58 -13.11
C ILE A 71 -15.95 16.10 -13.61
N ALA A 72 -14.88 16.40 -12.87
CA ALA A 72 -13.52 16.01 -13.25
C ALA A 72 -13.30 14.49 -13.18
N VAL A 73 -13.89 13.81 -12.20
CA VAL A 73 -13.84 12.34 -12.07
C VAL A 73 -14.62 11.68 -13.21
N ALA A 74 -15.82 12.16 -13.54
CA ALA A 74 -16.59 11.64 -14.68
C ALA A 74 -15.82 11.79 -16.00
N ALA A 75 -15.28 13.00 -16.28
CA ALA A 75 -14.48 13.26 -17.48
C ALA A 75 -13.20 12.41 -17.56
N PHE A 76 -12.58 12.14 -16.40
CA PHE A 76 -11.44 11.24 -16.29
C PHE A 76 -11.83 9.80 -16.64
N THR A 77 -12.90 9.29 -16.01
CA THR A 77 -13.38 7.92 -16.19
C THR A 77 -13.74 7.65 -17.64
N ASP A 78 -14.48 8.55 -18.28
CA ASP A 78 -14.90 8.42 -19.68
C ASP A 78 -13.70 8.34 -20.63
N GLU A 79 -12.70 9.22 -20.44
CA GLU A 79 -11.51 9.22 -21.30
C GLU A 79 -10.65 7.96 -21.09
N VAL A 80 -10.43 7.57 -19.83
CA VAL A 80 -9.58 6.40 -19.51
C VAL A 80 -10.25 5.09 -19.92
N ALA A 81 -11.58 4.97 -19.80
CA ALA A 81 -12.32 3.80 -20.28
C ALA A 81 -12.22 3.64 -21.82
N GLY A 82 -12.02 4.74 -22.55
CA GLY A 82 -11.77 4.73 -23.99
C GLY A 82 -10.33 4.37 -24.37
N TRP A 83 -9.41 4.23 -23.40
CA TRP A 83 -8.06 3.78 -23.68
C TRP A 83 -8.02 2.26 -23.77
N ASP A 84 -7.64 1.72 -24.93
CA ASP A 84 -7.36 0.29 -25.14
C ASP A 84 -6.07 -0.13 -24.42
N ALA A 85 -6.08 -0.06 -23.08
CA ALA A 85 -4.92 -0.26 -22.20
C ALA A 85 -5.23 -1.19 -21.01
N ASP A 86 -6.49 -1.63 -20.86
CA ASP A 86 -6.97 -2.49 -19.78
C ASP A 86 -6.54 -2.04 -18.37
N TYR A 87 -6.86 -0.79 -18.05
CA TYR A 87 -6.55 -0.20 -16.75
C TYR A 87 -7.66 -0.48 -15.74
N ARG A 88 -7.25 -0.81 -14.51
CA ARG A 88 -8.09 -1.03 -13.34
C ARG A 88 -7.60 -0.16 -12.19
N LEU A 89 -8.48 0.69 -11.70
CA LEU A 89 -8.17 1.70 -10.69
C LEU A 89 -9.09 1.55 -9.50
N THR A 90 -8.50 1.57 -8.31
CA THR A 90 -9.22 1.66 -7.06
C THR A 90 -9.45 3.13 -6.71
N ALA A 91 -10.67 3.48 -6.30
CA ALA A 91 -10.97 4.79 -5.75
C ALA A 91 -10.19 5.01 -4.45
N ALA A 92 -9.40 6.09 -4.39
CA ALA A 92 -8.62 6.48 -3.23
C ALA A 92 -8.96 7.92 -2.81
N LYS A 93 -8.05 8.58 -2.08
CA LYS A 93 -8.31 9.90 -1.49
C LYS A 93 -8.91 10.89 -2.49
N GLY A 94 -10.11 11.36 -2.16
CA GLY A 94 -10.85 12.35 -2.94
C GLY A 94 -11.64 11.79 -4.12
N VAL A 95 -11.71 10.48 -4.30
CA VAL A 95 -12.56 9.81 -5.29
C VAL A 95 -13.57 8.94 -4.55
N GLU A 96 -14.84 9.01 -4.92
CA GLU A 96 -15.89 8.20 -4.30
C GLU A 96 -15.87 6.76 -4.83
N ALA A 97 -16.13 5.77 -3.98
CA ALA A 97 -16.27 4.39 -4.42
C ALA A 97 -17.48 4.25 -5.37
N GLY A 98 -17.30 3.56 -6.49
CA GLY A 98 -18.27 3.42 -7.58
C GLY A 98 -18.19 4.50 -8.66
N SER A 99 -17.49 5.62 -8.42
CA SER A 99 -17.42 6.75 -9.35
C SER A 99 -16.47 6.55 -10.54
N LEU A 100 -15.66 5.48 -10.54
CA LEU A 100 -14.75 5.14 -11.63
C LEU A 100 -15.38 4.17 -12.64
N GLY A 101 -16.65 3.80 -12.47
CA GLY A 101 -17.41 3.03 -13.47
C GLY A 101 -16.71 1.75 -13.92
N ALA A 102 -16.56 1.55 -15.23
CA ALA A 102 -16.04 0.30 -15.81
C ALA A 102 -14.54 0.06 -15.54
N ILE A 103 -13.78 1.10 -15.22
CA ILE A 103 -12.35 0.96 -14.87
C ILE A 103 -12.15 0.75 -13.37
N GLU A 104 -13.23 0.73 -12.57
CA GLU A 104 -13.11 0.59 -11.13
C GLU A 104 -12.77 -0.85 -10.70
N GLN A 105 -11.83 -0.95 -9.76
CA GLN A 105 -11.58 -2.17 -9.00
C GLN A 105 -11.98 -1.96 -7.54
N ALA A 106 -12.69 -2.93 -6.98
CA ALA A 106 -13.11 -2.91 -5.58
C ALA A 106 -11.92 -2.74 -4.63
N ASN A 107 -12.09 -1.85 -3.64
CA ASN A 107 -11.14 -1.70 -2.53
C ASN A 107 -11.60 -2.54 -1.35
N ASP A 108 -11.14 -3.77 -1.23
CA ASP A 108 -11.55 -4.64 -0.13
C ASP A 108 -10.61 -4.48 1.08
N ALA A 109 -11.08 -3.73 2.07
CA ALA A 109 -10.37 -3.50 3.32
C ALA A 109 -10.14 -4.79 4.13
N ALA A 110 -10.98 -5.81 3.98
CA ALA A 110 -10.79 -7.10 4.64
C ALA A 110 -9.63 -7.89 4.00
N LEU A 111 -9.44 -7.77 2.68
CA LEU A 111 -8.27 -8.37 2.01
C LEU A 111 -6.96 -7.68 2.43
N LEU A 112 -6.98 -6.35 2.55
CA LEU A 112 -5.83 -5.61 3.10
C LEU A 112 -5.54 -6.06 4.54
N ALA A 113 -6.56 -6.07 5.41
CA ALA A 113 -6.43 -6.49 6.81
C ALA A 113 -5.84 -7.91 6.94
N ALA A 114 -6.39 -8.86 6.19
CA ALA A 114 -5.92 -10.24 6.17
C ALA A 114 -4.44 -10.33 5.78
N GLY A 115 -4.02 -9.59 4.75
CA GLY A 115 -2.65 -9.56 4.28
C GLY A 115 -1.66 -8.96 5.29
N VAL A 116 -1.96 -7.77 5.81
CA VAL A 116 -1.06 -7.07 6.74
C VAL A 116 -0.90 -7.84 8.05
N VAL A 117 -1.98 -8.41 8.60
CA VAL A 117 -1.91 -9.20 9.83
C VAL A 117 -1.14 -10.50 9.61
N ALA A 118 -1.33 -11.17 8.47
CA ALA A 118 -0.55 -12.35 8.11
C ALA A 118 0.95 -12.04 7.98
N ALA A 119 1.32 -10.91 7.37
CA ALA A 119 2.70 -10.47 7.28
C ALA A 119 3.33 -10.24 8.66
N GLY A 120 2.61 -9.53 9.54
CA GLY A 120 3.05 -9.27 10.92
C GLY A 120 3.29 -10.54 11.73
N LEU A 121 2.33 -11.47 11.70
CA LEU A 121 2.46 -12.75 12.41
C LEU A 121 3.51 -13.67 11.78
N THR A 122 3.78 -13.57 10.49
CA THR A 122 4.89 -14.31 9.87
C THR A 122 6.24 -13.79 10.36
N ALA A 123 6.37 -12.48 10.53
CA ALA A 123 7.58 -11.85 11.04
C ALA A 123 7.78 -12.07 12.55
N CYS A 124 6.69 -12.09 13.32
CA CYS A 124 6.69 -12.29 14.77
C CYS A 124 5.57 -13.30 15.15
N PRO A 125 5.83 -14.61 15.08
CA PRO A 125 4.82 -15.66 15.29
C PRO A 125 4.19 -15.71 16.68
N ASP A 126 4.89 -15.16 17.67
CA ASP A 126 4.50 -15.07 19.08
C ASP A 126 3.98 -13.68 19.47
N ALA A 127 3.72 -12.79 18.51
CA ALA A 127 3.18 -11.46 18.77
C ALA A 127 1.80 -11.54 19.45
N GLY A 128 1.64 -10.82 20.57
CA GLY A 128 0.37 -10.70 21.30
C GLY A 128 -0.20 -9.29 21.31
N THR A 129 0.61 -8.28 20.96
CA THR A 129 0.23 -6.87 21.01
C THR A 129 0.51 -6.14 19.70
N ALA A 130 -0.38 -5.23 19.32
CA ALA A 130 -0.22 -4.40 18.14
C ALA A 130 -0.56 -2.94 18.47
N VAL A 131 0.17 -2.02 17.86
CA VAL A 131 -0.16 -0.59 17.86
C VAL A 131 -0.37 -0.14 16.41
N ILE A 132 -1.29 0.78 16.19
CA ILE A 132 -1.68 1.24 14.85
C ILE A 132 -1.44 2.75 14.77
N ASP A 133 -0.67 3.19 13.77
CA ASP A 133 -0.45 4.61 13.47
C ASP A 133 -1.60 5.13 12.59
N GLY A 134 -2.42 6.00 13.18
CA GLY A 134 -3.61 6.57 12.55
C GLY A 134 -4.90 5.85 12.96
N SER A 135 -6.00 6.20 12.29
CA SER A 135 -7.31 5.60 12.58
C SER A 135 -7.40 4.20 11.97
N PRO A 136 -7.56 3.14 12.78
CA PRO A 136 -7.65 1.78 12.26
C PRO A 136 -8.98 1.56 11.55
N SER A 137 -8.97 0.80 10.45
CA SER A 137 -10.22 0.36 9.83
C SER A 137 -10.88 -0.73 10.70
N PRO A 138 -12.22 -0.84 10.71
CA PRO A 138 -12.92 -1.90 11.44
C PRO A 138 -12.44 -3.31 11.06
N GLU A 139 -12.09 -3.53 9.80
CA GLU A 139 -11.60 -4.81 9.28
C GLU A 139 -10.23 -5.17 9.84
N LEU A 140 -9.33 -4.19 9.98
CA LEU A 140 -8.01 -4.40 10.58
C LEU A 140 -8.14 -4.77 12.06
N VAL A 141 -8.99 -4.04 12.80
CA VAL A 141 -9.24 -4.33 14.22
C VAL A 141 -9.85 -5.73 14.39
N ALA A 142 -10.84 -6.07 13.55
CA ALA A 142 -11.48 -7.38 13.58
C ALA A 142 -10.49 -8.51 13.25
N GLU A 143 -9.65 -8.36 12.22
CA GLU A 143 -8.65 -9.37 11.88
C GLU A 143 -7.61 -9.56 12.99
N LEU A 144 -7.12 -8.47 13.61
CA LEU A 144 -6.19 -8.55 14.75
C LEU A 144 -6.81 -9.31 15.92
N ALA A 145 -8.05 -8.99 16.29
CA ALA A 145 -8.77 -9.66 17.37
C ALA A 145 -9.00 -11.15 17.06
N ASN A 146 -9.41 -11.47 15.83
CA ASN A 146 -9.61 -12.86 15.36
C ASN A 146 -8.32 -13.69 15.41
N ARG A 147 -7.16 -13.04 15.34
CA ARG A 147 -5.84 -13.67 15.42
C ARG A 147 -5.21 -13.59 16.80
N GLY A 148 -5.95 -13.10 17.81
CA GLY A 148 -5.53 -13.08 19.21
C GLY A 148 -4.62 -11.92 19.60
N LEU A 149 -4.49 -10.89 18.76
CA LEU A 149 -3.70 -9.71 19.09
C LEU A 149 -4.54 -8.67 19.84
N THR A 150 -3.97 -8.10 20.88
CA THR A 150 -4.55 -6.95 21.59
C THR A 150 -4.04 -5.66 20.96
N VAL A 151 -4.97 -4.79 20.56
CA VAL A 151 -4.61 -3.44 20.08
C VAL A 151 -4.35 -2.55 21.29
N VAL A 152 -3.15 -1.99 21.37
CA VAL A 152 -2.74 -1.02 22.39
C VAL A 152 -3.16 0.37 21.92
N GLU A 153 -4.09 0.99 22.64
CA GLU A 153 -4.46 2.39 22.41
C GLU A 153 -3.30 3.31 22.83
N ALA A 154 -2.92 4.23 21.95
CA ALA A 154 -1.77 5.09 22.16
C ALA A 154 -1.90 6.45 21.48
N ASP A 155 -1.63 7.53 22.23
CA ASP A 155 -1.51 8.88 21.68
C ASP A 155 -0.23 9.06 20.84
N GLN A 156 0.81 8.25 21.11
CA GLN A 156 2.09 8.28 20.40
C GLN A 156 2.46 6.89 19.85
N PRO A 157 1.75 6.39 18.82
CA PRO A 157 1.91 5.03 18.30
C PRO A 157 3.36 4.62 18.00
N LEU A 158 4.16 5.55 17.45
CA LEU A 158 5.54 5.26 17.04
C LEU A 158 6.52 5.03 18.19
N THR A 159 6.18 5.43 19.42
CA THR A 159 7.03 5.24 20.60
C THR A 159 6.40 4.34 21.66
N THR A 160 5.20 3.84 21.40
CA THR A 160 4.52 2.87 22.26
C THR A 160 5.16 1.49 22.12
N GLU A 161 5.27 0.79 23.24
CA GLU A 161 5.76 -0.59 23.28
C GLU A 161 4.64 -1.56 22.86
N ALA A 162 4.94 -2.38 21.85
CA ALA A 162 4.07 -3.44 21.33
C ALA A 162 4.92 -4.43 20.52
N ASP A 163 4.39 -5.58 20.12
CA ASP A 163 5.12 -6.49 19.21
C ASP A 163 5.17 -5.92 17.78
N LEU A 164 4.03 -5.42 17.30
CA LEU A 164 3.83 -4.97 15.92
C LEU A 164 3.38 -3.51 15.86
N LEU A 165 3.96 -2.74 14.92
CA LEU A 165 3.45 -1.43 14.51
C LEU A 165 2.83 -1.51 13.12
N PHE A 166 1.55 -1.20 12.99
CA PHE A 166 0.88 -1.04 11.70
C PHE A 166 0.91 0.42 11.27
N VAL A 167 1.43 0.73 10.08
CA VAL A 167 1.66 2.12 9.63
C VAL A 167 1.43 2.28 8.13
N GLY A 168 0.71 3.31 7.70
CA GLY A 168 0.41 3.46 6.27
C GLY A 168 -0.35 4.71 5.88
N PHE A 169 -0.70 5.58 6.84
CA PHE A 169 -1.48 6.78 6.56
C PHE A 169 -0.71 7.82 5.71
N LYS A 170 0.62 7.86 5.84
CA LYS A 170 1.46 8.88 5.21
C LYS A 170 2.75 8.27 4.65
N VAL A 171 3.09 8.67 3.42
CA VAL A 171 4.40 8.41 2.82
C VAL A 171 5.51 9.03 3.68
N GLY A 172 6.52 8.24 4.01
CA GLY A 172 7.62 8.65 4.87
C GLY A 172 7.19 8.98 6.31
N ALA A 173 6.12 8.35 6.81
CA ALA A 173 5.73 8.44 8.22
C ALA A 173 6.87 8.08 9.17
N ILE A 174 7.70 7.10 8.78
CA ILE A 174 8.88 6.67 9.51
C ILE A 174 10.12 7.11 8.75
N ASP A 175 10.75 8.17 9.25
CA ASP A 175 12.12 8.53 8.90
C ASP A 175 13.12 7.86 9.85
N HIS A 176 14.41 8.13 9.64
CA HIS A 176 15.49 7.61 10.47
C HIS A 176 15.39 7.99 11.96
N GLY A 177 14.90 9.20 12.28
CA GLY A 177 14.75 9.64 13.67
C GLY A 177 13.56 8.98 14.36
N ALA A 178 12.47 8.72 13.63
CA ALA A 178 11.37 7.90 14.11
C ALA A 178 11.80 6.43 14.29
N ALA A 179 12.55 5.87 13.33
CA ALA A 179 13.07 4.51 13.40
C ALA A 179 13.95 4.25 14.63
N ASP A 180 14.73 5.24 15.06
CA ASP A 180 15.59 5.16 16.26
C ASP A 180 14.80 5.16 17.58
N ARG A 181 13.50 5.44 17.55
CA ARG A 181 12.64 5.50 18.75
C ARG A 181 11.58 4.40 18.81
N LEU A 182 11.52 3.55 17.79
CA LEU A 182 10.57 2.44 17.74
C LEU A 182 10.79 1.50 18.93
N ARG A 183 9.69 1.07 19.55
CA ARG A 183 9.67 0.08 20.65
C ARG A 183 8.91 -1.18 20.26
N VAL A 184 8.98 -1.53 18.98
CA VAL A 184 8.32 -2.68 18.39
C VAL A 184 9.33 -3.64 17.77
N ARG A 185 8.93 -4.89 17.55
CA ARG A 185 9.76 -5.91 16.93
C ARG A 185 9.67 -5.88 15.41
N ALA A 186 8.50 -5.52 14.88
CA ALA A 186 8.29 -5.35 13.44
C ALA A 186 7.39 -4.16 13.10
N VAL A 187 7.69 -3.54 11.96
CA VAL A 187 6.86 -2.53 11.31
C VAL A 187 6.18 -3.16 10.12
N VAL A 188 4.85 -3.13 10.12
CA VAL A 188 3.97 -3.70 9.11
C VAL A 188 3.28 -2.58 8.32
N PRO A 189 3.69 -2.32 7.07
CA PRO A 189 3.02 -1.30 6.27
C PRO A 189 1.56 -1.66 5.97
N THR A 190 0.65 -0.70 6.15
CA THR A 190 -0.77 -0.77 5.75
C THR A 190 -1.08 0.11 4.53
N GLY A 191 -0.06 0.79 4.01
CA GLY A 191 -0.13 1.64 2.85
C GLY A 191 1.25 1.78 2.20
N PRO A 192 1.34 2.48 1.06
CA PRO A 192 2.58 2.59 0.29
C PRO A 192 3.57 3.58 0.91
N LEU A 193 4.84 3.18 0.88
CA LEU A 193 6.03 3.95 1.20
C LEU A 193 6.04 4.61 2.59
N PRO A 194 5.58 3.96 3.69
CA PRO A 194 5.57 4.61 5.00
C PRO A 194 6.97 4.74 5.58
N LEU A 195 7.93 3.90 5.17
CA LEU A 195 9.33 3.99 5.60
C LEU A 195 10.19 4.66 4.53
N THR A 196 11.03 5.59 4.96
CA THR A 196 12.12 6.09 4.11
C THR A 196 13.23 5.05 3.97
N THR A 197 14.04 5.11 2.90
CA THR A 197 15.21 4.23 2.72
C THR A 197 16.15 4.27 3.93
N ARG A 198 16.37 5.46 4.50
CA ARG A 198 17.23 5.61 5.69
C ARG A 198 16.58 4.99 6.93
N ALA A 199 15.25 5.05 7.07
CA ALA A 199 14.54 4.38 8.17
C ALA A 199 14.75 2.87 8.12
N ILE A 200 14.69 2.24 6.94
CA ILE A 200 14.91 0.78 6.80
C ILE A 200 16.30 0.38 7.35
N ALA A 201 17.34 1.16 7.02
CA ALA A 201 18.69 0.91 7.53
C ALA A 201 18.81 1.08 9.05
N HIS A 202 18.09 2.05 9.62
CA HIS A 202 18.03 2.27 11.07
C HIS A 202 17.25 1.16 11.78
N CYS A 203 16.09 0.75 11.25
CA CYS A 203 15.33 -0.39 11.75
C CYS A 203 16.22 -1.64 11.84
N ARG A 204 16.96 -1.97 10.76
CA ARG A 204 17.91 -3.09 10.75
C ARG A 204 18.95 -2.98 11.86
N ARG A 205 19.57 -1.81 12.02
CA ARG A 205 20.58 -1.57 13.06
C ARG A 205 20.03 -1.78 14.46
N ASN A 206 18.77 -1.43 14.67
CA ASN A 206 18.09 -1.49 15.97
C ASN A 206 17.36 -2.83 16.19
N GLY A 207 17.52 -3.81 15.29
CA GLY A 207 16.86 -5.12 15.41
C GLY A 207 15.36 -5.10 15.15
N VAL A 208 14.83 -4.06 14.50
CA VAL A 208 13.41 -3.94 14.12
C VAL A 208 13.24 -4.41 12.67
N LEU A 209 12.31 -5.34 12.45
CA LEU A 209 11.98 -5.83 11.11
C LEU A 209 11.10 -4.82 10.37
N ALA A 210 11.65 -4.15 9.36
CA ALA A 210 10.86 -3.36 8.42
C ALA A 210 10.35 -4.27 7.29
N LEU A 211 9.04 -4.50 7.23
CA LEU A 211 8.43 -5.34 6.19
C LEU A 211 8.22 -4.56 4.88
N PRO A 212 8.30 -5.23 3.71
CA PRO A 212 8.07 -4.61 2.40
C PRO A 212 6.61 -4.23 2.20
N ASP A 213 6.36 -2.94 1.98
CA ASP A 213 5.02 -2.38 1.80
C ASP A 213 4.27 -2.95 0.60
N PHE A 214 4.94 -3.11 -0.54
CA PHE A 214 4.36 -3.70 -1.75
C PHE A 214 3.99 -5.17 -1.59
N VAL A 215 4.51 -5.86 -0.56
CA VAL A 215 4.09 -7.22 -0.22
C VAL A 215 2.95 -7.18 0.81
N THR A 216 3.13 -6.44 1.92
CA THR A 216 2.12 -6.44 3.00
C THR A 216 0.77 -5.91 2.55
N THR A 217 0.78 -4.97 1.60
CA THR A 217 -0.44 -4.34 1.06
C THR A 217 -1.00 -5.03 -0.19
N ALA A 218 -0.41 -6.15 -0.63
CA ALA A 218 -0.84 -6.84 -1.85
C ALA A 218 -2.18 -7.60 -1.73
N GLY A 219 -2.76 -7.67 -0.53
CA GLY A 219 -4.00 -8.42 -0.25
C GLY A 219 -5.14 -8.16 -1.24
N PRO A 220 -5.50 -6.90 -1.55
CA PRO A 220 -6.56 -6.58 -2.52
C PRO A 220 -6.29 -7.03 -3.96
N LEU A 221 -5.05 -7.41 -4.30
CA LEU A 221 -4.70 -8.01 -5.59
C LEU A 221 -4.91 -9.53 -5.61
N ILE A 222 -5.27 -10.14 -4.47
CA ILE A 222 -5.37 -11.58 -4.25
C ILE A 222 -6.82 -11.90 -3.85
N GLY A 223 -7.59 -12.50 -4.77
CA GLY A 223 -9.05 -12.43 -4.80
C GLY A 223 -9.86 -12.86 -3.56
N ASN A 224 -9.29 -13.54 -2.55
CA ASN A 224 -9.98 -13.82 -1.28
C ASN A 224 -9.02 -13.80 -0.08
N ALA A 225 -9.58 -13.63 1.12
CA ALA A 225 -8.80 -13.43 2.35
C ALA A 225 -7.92 -14.64 2.73
N GLY A 226 -8.35 -15.88 2.46
CA GLY A 226 -7.52 -17.06 2.72
C GLY A 226 -6.27 -17.06 1.85
N SER A 227 -6.46 -16.93 0.54
CA SER A 227 -5.36 -16.84 -0.42
C SER A 227 -4.45 -15.64 -0.17
N ALA A 228 -5.00 -14.50 0.25
CA ALA A 228 -4.21 -13.33 0.62
C ALA A 228 -3.26 -13.63 1.79
N ARG A 229 -3.77 -14.27 2.86
CA ARG A 229 -2.94 -14.68 4.01
C ARG A 229 -1.84 -15.65 3.57
N ASP A 230 -2.17 -16.68 2.81
CA ASP A 230 -1.22 -17.72 2.41
C ASP A 230 -0.11 -17.17 1.52
N ALA A 231 -0.47 -16.41 0.48
CA ALA A 231 0.49 -15.83 -0.44
C ALA A 231 1.42 -14.82 0.26
N ILE A 232 0.86 -13.91 1.08
CA ILE A 232 1.66 -12.91 1.77
C ILE A 232 2.56 -13.55 2.82
N SER A 233 2.06 -14.53 3.59
CA SER A 233 2.88 -15.28 4.55
C SER A 233 4.03 -16.00 3.83
N GLY A 234 3.75 -16.66 2.70
CA GLY A 234 4.77 -17.34 1.91
C GLY A 234 5.88 -16.40 1.41
N ILE A 235 5.50 -15.24 0.87
CA ILE A 235 6.48 -14.23 0.42
C ILE A 235 7.29 -13.71 1.61
N ILE A 236 6.63 -13.30 2.71
CA ILE A 236 7.32 -12.76 3.89
C ILE A 236 8.27 -13.80 4.49
N SER A 237 7.85 -15.06 4.66
CA SER A 237 8.72 -16.15 5.13
C SER A 237 9.96 -16.32 4.26
N SER A 238 9.84 -16.14 2.94
CA SER A 238 10.98 -16.29 2.02
C SER A 238 12.00 -15.15 2.12
N VAL A 239 11.60 -13.96 2.59
CA VAL A 239 12.47 -12.76 2.61
C VAL A 239 12.87 -12.31 4.01
N ILE A 240 12.22 -12.79 5.07
CA ILE A 240 12.43 -12.28 6.44
C ILE A 240 13.86 -12.46 6.95
N GLY A 241 14.54 -13.51 6.51
CA GLY A 241 15.94 -13.82 6.83
C GLY A 241 16.96 -13.25 5.85
N HIS A 242 16.55 -12.39 4.91
CA HIS A 242 17.46 -11.83 3.90
C HIS A 242 18.58 -11.01 4.55
N THR A 243 19.82 -11.19 4.09
CA THR A 243 21.03 -10.64 4.74
C THR A 243 20.99 -9.13 4.87
N ASP A 244 20.42 -8.43 3.89
CA ASP A 244 20.35 -6.97 3.94
C ASP A 244 19.12 -6.41 4.63
N CYS A 245 17.94 -6.98 4.40
CA CYS A 245 16.66 -6.75 5.08
C CYS A 245 15.52 -7.41 4.28
N PRO A 246 14.34 -7.61 4.87
CA PRO A 246 13.17 -8.17 4.17
C PRO A 246 12.74 -7.38 2.93
N VAL A 247 12.89 -6.04 2.97
CA VAL A 247 12.54 -5.18 1.83
C VAL A 247 13.42 -5.48 0.62
N LEU A 248 14.73 -5.61 0.80
CA LEU A 248 15.65 -5.88 -0.30
C LEU A 248 15.46 -7.29 -0.85
N GLY A 249 15.25 -8.29 0.02
CA GLY A 249 14.93 -9.64 -0.43
C GLY A 249 13.64 -9.70 -1.28
N ALA A 250 12.62 -8.90 -0.93
CA ALA A 250 11.41 -8.79 -1.73
C ALA A 250 11.64 -8.05 -3.06
N CYS A 251 12.54 -7.05 -3.09
CA CYS A 251 12.91 -6.37 -4.33
C CYS A 251 13.69 -7.28 -5.28
N GLU A 252 14.51 -8.21 -4.79
CA GLU A 252 15.24 -9.18 -5.62
C GLU A 252 14.31 -10.26 -6.20
N ARG A 253 13.22 -10.53 -5.50
CA ARG A 253 12.17 -11.46 -5.96
C ARG A 253 11.29 -10.85 -7.06
N ALA A 254 11.03 -9.55 -6.98
CA ALA A 254 10.19 -8.78 -7.92
C ALA A 254 10.92 -8.55 -9.24
#